data_AF-A0A968TK04-F1
#
_entry.id   AF-A0A968TK04-F1
#
_cell.length_a   1.000
_cell.length_b   1.000
_cell.length_c   1.000
_cell.angle_alpha   90.00
_cell.angle_beta   90.00
_cell.angle_gamma   90.00
#
_symmetry.space_group_name_H-M   'P 1'
#
loop_
_entity.id
_entity.type
_entity.pdbx_description
1 polymer ?
#
loop_
_entity_poly.entity_id
_entity_poly.type
_entity_poly.pdbx_seq_one_letter_code
_entity_poly.pdbx_strand_id
1 'polypeptide(L)'
;MLQVVFPIHLDRWKFPVSTSLRELALRNPDIEFYSFSKPVSEEDEQLGKTLWEKPNVHQITPADLLKRRFDIVHHASATPRNLLAASLAKARSFGQCVHLFTAPIQPHDDDEFYRQYVTSVRRADVLAAVSHAVASDIQAQFARPVDAVIPSGVDLEFFSPTAARSPDLEKLGIRQPYVLFVGVLTARKTPRCVHAGRRLFATVRFCYGWRLLHASRGRDVSQGSTGAFQRQALGLPASD
;
A
#
# COMPACT_ATOMS: atom_id res chain seq x y z
N MET A 1 -24.06 16.56 9.06
CA MET A 1 -23.12 15.47 9.34
C MET A 1 -22.20 15.35 8.15
N LEU A 2 -20.88 15.29 8.38
CA LEU A 2 -19.88 15.27 7.31
C LEU A 2 -19.92 13.92 6.57
N GLN A 3 -19.89 13.95 5.24
CA GLN A 3 -19.97 12.76 4.39
C GLN A 3 -18.68 12.60 3.57
N VAL A 4 -17.97 11.51 3.82
CA VAL A 4 -16.68 11.20 3.21
C VAL A 4 -16.79 9.94 2.37
N VAL A 5 -16.33 10.00 1.12
CA VAL A 5 -16.24 8.82 0.27
C VAL A 5 -14.78 8.39 0.08
N PHE A 6 -14.52 7.11 0.38
CA PHE A 6 -13.29 6.41 0.06
C PHE A 6 -13.55 5.50 -1.14
N PRO A 7 -13.06 5.82 -2.35
CA PRO A 7 -13.31 5.02 -3.54
C PRO A 7 -12.46 3.73 -3.58
N ILE A 8 -12.23 3.11 -2.43
CA ILE A 8 -11.43 1.90 -2.24
C ILE A 8 -12.20 0.86 -1.41
N HIS A 9 -11.61 -0.33 -1.32
CA HIS A 9 -12.06 -1.43 -0.47
C HIS A 9 -11.39 -1.30 0.91
N LEU A 10 -12.15 -0.95 1.95
CA LEU A 10 -11.66 -0.83 3.33
C LEU A 10 -11.55 -2.19 4.03
N ASP A 11 -12.28 -3.18 3.52
CA ASP A 11 -12.35 -4.57 3.96
C ASP A 11 -11.10 -5.38 3.62
N ARG A 12 -10.15 -4.82 2.86
CA ARG A 12 -8.89 -5.47 2.56
C ARG A 12 -7.90 -5.35 3.71
N TRP A 13 -8.02 -6.23 4.70
CA TRP A 13 -7.24 -6.19 5.96
C TRP A 13 -5.72 -6.24 5.78
N LYS A 14 -5.24 -6.89 4.71
CA LYS A 14 -3.80 -7.02 4.42
C LYS A 14 -3.21 -5.81 3.67
N PHE A 15 -4.03 -4.85 3.28
CA PHE A 15 -3.60 -3.70 2.49
C PHE A 15 -3.36 -2.49 3.41
N PRO A 16 -2.13 -1.93 3.45
CA PRO A 16 -1.80 -0.82 4.36
C PRO A 16 -2.69 0.40 4.18
N VAL A 17 -2.96 0.79 2.92
CA VAL A 17 -3.84 1.93 2.60
C VAL A 17 -5.26 1.71 3.14
N SER A 18 -5.81 0.52 2.91
CA SER A 18 -7.14 0.15 3.41
C SER A 18 -7.20 0.17 4.93
N THR A 19 -6.13 -0.28 5.59
CA THR A 19 -6.03 -0.28 7.06
C THR A 19 -6.06 1.13 7.63
N SER A 20 -5.27 2.06 7.08
CA SER A 20 -5.27 3.46 7.57
C SER A 20 -6.64 4.15 7.41
N LEU A 21 -7.31 3.96 6.27
CA LEU A 21 -8.64 4.56 6.05
C LEU A 21 -9.74 3.87 6.86
N ARG A 22 -9.61 2.57 7.12
CA ARG A 22 -10.50 1.84 8.03
C ARG A 22 -10.39 2.38 9.45
N GLU A 23 -9.17 2.55 9.98
CA GLU A 23 -8.96 3.13 11.31
C GLU A 23 -9.54 4.54 11.43
N LEU A 24 -9.42 5.35 10.37
CA LEU A 24 -10.05 6.67 10.33
C LEU A 24 -11.58 6.56 10.45
N ALA A 25 -12.20 5.63 9.73
CA ALA A 25 -13.65 5.44 9.79
C ALA A 25 -14.12 4.96 11.18
N LEU A 26 -13.39 4.02 11.78
CA LEU A 26 -13.73 3.42 13.07
C LEU A 26 -13.58 4.39 14.24
N ARG A 27 -12.64 5.34 14.17
CA ARG A 27 -12.35 6.29 15.26
C ARG A 27 -13.19 7.57 15.21
N ASN A 28 -14.01 7.76 14.18
CA ASN A 28 -14.79 8.97 13.98
C ASN A 28 -16.28 8.63 13.78
N PRO A 29 -17.00 8.23 14.84
CA PRO A 29 -18.39 7.79 14.74
C PRO A 29 -19.35 8.90 14.28
N ASP A 30 -18.96 10.17 14.42
CA ASP A 30 -19.78 11.34 14.03
C ASP A 30 -19.64 11.72 12.55
N ILE A 31 -18.81 11.00 11.79
CA ILE A 31 -18.59 11.19 10.35
C ILE A 31 -19.13 9.98 9.60
N GLU A 32 -19.84 10.26 8.50
CA GLU A 32 -20.43 9.26 7.62
C GLU A 32 -19.43 8.87 6.53
N PHE A 33 -19.01 7.61 6.53
CA PHE A 33 -18.03 7.08 5.58
C PHE A 33 -18.69 6.18 4.55
N TYR A 34 -18.37 6.38 3.28
CA TYR A 34 -18.89 5.60 2.16
C TYR A 34 -17.74 4.95 1.42
N SER A 35 -17.86 3.67 1.08
CA SER A 35 -16.80 2.96 0.37
C SER A 35 -17.33 1.94 -0.63
N PHE A 36 -16.47 1.54 -1.57
CA PHE A 36 -16.76 0.44 -2.50
C PHE A 36 -16.44 -0.93 -1.90
N SER A 37 -16.29 -1.01 -0.58
CA SER A 37 -16.01 -2.25 0.14
C SER A 37 -17.06 -3.29 -0.20
N LYS A 38 -16.58 -4.45 -0.63
CA LYS A 38 -17.38 -5.61 -0.99
C LYS A 38 -16.44 -6.81 -0.84
N PRO A 39 -16.80 -7.81 -0.04
CA PRO A 39 -15.93 -8.96 0.17
C PRO A 39 -15.64 -9.63 -1.17
N VAL A 40 -14.35 -9.86 -1.42
CA VAL A 40 -13.89 -10.64 -2.58
C VAL A 40 -13.30 -11.98 -2.15
N SER A 41 -13.22 -12.24 -0.85
CA SER A 41 -12.79 -13.50 -0.24
C SER A 41 -13.57 -13.77 1.05
N GLU A 42 -13.59 -15.02 1.50
CA GLU A 42 -14.18 -15.41 2.80
C GLU A 42 -13.49 -14.68 3.97
N GLU A 43 -12.19 -14.46 3.88
CA GLU A 43 -11.42 -13.70 4.87
C GLU A 43 -11.88 -12.24 4.94
N ASP A 44 -12.08 -11.59 3.79
CA ASP A 44 -12.62 -10.21 3.74
C ASP A 44 -14.06 -10.17 4.29
N GLU A 45 -14.86 -11.21 4.07
CA GLU A 45 -16.22 -11.28 4.61
C GLU A 45 -16.22 -11.42 6.13
N GLN A 46 -15.41 -12.33 6.67
CA GLN A 46 -15.31 -12.56 8.11
C GLN A 46 -14.80 -11.33 8.85
N LEU A 47 -13.72 -10.72 8.35
CA LEU A 47 -13.10 -9.56 9.00
C LEU A 47 -13.87 -8.26 8.68
N GLY A 48 -14.52 -8.17 7.52
CA GLY A 48 -15.25 -7.00 7.04
C GLY A 48 -16.56 -6.75 7.78
N LYS A 49 -17.21 -7.78 8.35
CA LYS A 49 -18.44 -7.62 9.16
C LYS A 49 -18.29 -6.59 10.27
N THR A 50 -17.16 -6.63 10.98
CA THR A 50 -16.86 -5.67 12.06
C THR A 50 -16.86 -4.21 11.62
N LEU A 51 -16.54 -3.97 10.34
CA LEU A 51 -16.55 -2.65 9.72
C LEU A 51 -17.95 -2.28 9.22
N TRP A 52 -18.64 -3.19 8.54
CA TRP A 52 -19.95 -2.92 7.92
C TRP A 52 -21.10 -2.86 8.92
N GLU A 53 -20.95 -3.44 10.10
CA GLU A 53 -21.91 -3.32 11.19
C GLU A 53 -21.85 -1.94 11.88
N LYS A 54 -20.87 -1.09 11.54
CA LYS A 54 -20.79 0.27 12.08
C LYS A 54 -21.85 1.16 11.43
N PRO A 55 -22.67 1.88 12.23
CA PRO A 55 -23.79 2.65 11.70
C PRO A 55 -23.35 3.82 10.80
N ASN A 56 -22.11 4.30 10.96
CA ASN A 56 -21.55 5.40 10.20
C ASN A 56 -20.72 4.93 8.98
N VAL A 57 -20.67 3.63 8.67
CA VAL A 57 -19.92 3.08 7.54
C VAL A 57 -20.87 2.42 6.54
N HIS A 58 -20.86 2.92 5.31
CA HIS A 58 -21.82 2.58 4.27
C HIS A 58 -21.12 1.99 3.05
N GLN A 59 -21.71 0.93 2.52
CA GLN A 59 -21.32 0.38 1.22
C GLN A 59 -22.06 1.12 0.12
N ILE A 60 -21.32 1.53 -0.92
CA ILE A 60 -21.90 2.17 -2.10
C ILE A 60 -21.40 1.50 -3.39
N THR A 61 -22.10 1.80 -4.47
CA THR A 61 -21.74 1.43 -5.84
C THR A 61 -21.28 2.66 -6.62
N PRO A 62 -20.61 2.50 -7.78
CA PRO A 62 -20.29 3.64 -8.64
C PRO A 62 -21.52 4.47 -9.06
N ALA A 63 -22.70 3.86 -9.16
CA ALA A 63 -23.93 4.57 -9.51
C ALA A 63 -24.38 5.55 -8.40
N ASP A 64 -24.02 5.28 -7.15
CA ASP A 64 -24.39 6.16 -6.03
C ASP A 64 -23.61 7.48 -6.03
N LEU A 65 -22.42 7.51 -6.64
CA LEU A 65 -21.67 8.75 -6.87
C LEU A 65 -22.42 9.76 -7.75
N LEU A 66 -23.34 9.29 -8.59
CA LEU A 66 -24.18 10.14 -9.44
C LEU A 66 -25.44 10.62 -8.71
N LYS A 67 -25.88 9.89 -7.67
CA LYS A 67 -27.12 10.18 -6.95
C LYS A 67 -26.87 11.07 -5.75
N ARG A 68 -25.72 10.89 -5.09
CA ARG A 68 -25.41 11.46 -3.78
C ARG A 68 -24.33 12.52 -3.87
N ARG A 69 -24.41 13.54 -3.01
CA ARG A 69 -23.34 14.52 -2.82
C ARG A 69 -22.47 14.09 -1.64
N PHE A 70 -21.18 14.42 -1.72
CA PHE A 70 -20.21 14.15 -0.67
C PHE A 70 -19.45 15.42 -0.36
N ASP A 71 -19.07 15.60 0.90
CA ASP A 71 -18.29 16.75 1.33
C ASP A 71 -16.80 16.52 1.00
N ILE A 72 -16.33 15.28 1.14
CA ILE A 72 -14.93 14.91 0.89
C ILE A 72 -14.88 13.62 0.07
N VAL A 73 -14.00 13.59 -0.92
CA VAL A 73 -13.52 12.35 -1.56
C VAL A 73 -12.05 12.17 -1.24
N HIS A 74 -11.70 11.06 -0.58
CA HIS A 74 -10.34 10.78 -0.14
C HIS A 74 -9.82 9.47 -0.72
N HIS A 75 -8.69 9.52 -1.41
CA HIS A 75 -7.97 8.31 -1.80
C HIS A 75 -6.46 8.46 -1.63
N ALA A 76 -5.77 7.33 -1.43
CA ALA A 76 -4.32 7.27 -1.37
C ALA A 76 -3.71 6.41 -2.48
N SER A 77 -4.51 5.64 -3.22
CA SER A 77 -4.07 4.96 -4.44
C SER A 77 -4.50 5.73 -5.68
N ALA A 78 -3.61 5.81 -6.66
CA ALA A 78 -3.82 6.56 -7.89
C ALA A 78 -4.35 5.67 -9.03
N THR A 79 -5.36 4.84 -8.76
CA THR A 79 -5.95 4.01 -9.82
C THR A 79 -6.87 4.85 -10.73
N PRO A 80 -7.09 4.45 -11.99
CA PRO A 80 -8.07 5.13 -12.86
C PRO A 80 -9.47 5.18 -12.23
N ARG A 81 -9.87 4.12 -11.53
CA ARG A 81 -11.17 4.04 -10.85
C ARG A 81 -11.31 5.09 -9.74
N ASN A 82 -10.26 5.32 -8.95
CA ASN A 82 -10.28 6.30 -7.88
C ASN A 82 -10.36 7.73 -8.41
N LEU A 83 -9.60 8.03 -9.47
CA LEU A 83 -9.65 9.33 -10.14
C LEU A 83 -11.02 9.61 -10.76
N LEU A 84 -11.62 8.60 -11.39
CA LEU A 84 -12.97 8.71 -11.92
C LEU A 84 -13.96 8.99 -10.79
N ALA A 85 -13.87 8.24 -9.70
CA ALA A 85 -14.73 8.43 -8.54
C ALA A 85 -14.60 9.83 -7.93
N ALA A 86 -13.37 10.35 -7.78
CA ALA A 86 -13.11 11.71 -7.32
C ALA A 86 -13.71 12.76 -8.25
N SER A 87 -13.55 12.57 -9.57
CA SER A 87 -14.12 13.47 -10.58
C SER A 87 -15.65 13.47 -10.53
N LEU A 88 -16.29 12.31 -10.39
CA LEU A 88 -17.74 12.19 -10.29
C LEU A 88 -18.27 12.81 -9.00
N ALA A 89 -17.61 12.57 -7.87
CA ALA A 89 -18.00 13.17 -6.58
C ALA A 89 -17.92 14.70 -6.61
N LYS A 90 -16.85 15.27 -7.20
CA LYS A 90 -16.74 16.72 -7.43
C LYS A 90 -17.82 17.24 -8.36
N ALA A 91 -18.01 16.61 -9.53
CA ALA A 91 -19.01 17.04 -10.49
C ALA A 91 -20.42 17.02 -9.90
N ARG A 92 -20.79 15.95 -9.18
CA ARG A 92 -22.11 15.80 -8.56
C ARG A 92 -22.39 16.82 -7.46
N SER A 93 -21.33 17.28 -6.80
CA SER A 93 -21.36 18.29 -5.75
C SER A 93 -21.07 19.70 -6.28
N PHE A 94 -21.14 19.91 -7.61
CA PHE A 94 -20.92 21.22 -8.26
C PHE A 94 -19.58 21.86 -7.85
N GLY A 95 -18.54 21.05 -7.69
CA GLY A 95 -17.21 21.50 -7.29
C GLY A 95 -17.01 21.70 -5.79
N GLN A 96 -18.05 21.59 -4.97
CA GLN A 96 -17.96 21.82 -3.51
C GLN A 96 -17.34 20.65 -2.74
N CYS A 97 -17.25 19.46 -3.36
CA CYS A 97 -16.60 18.31 -2.73
C CYS A 97 -15.08 18.51 -2.73
N VAL A 98 -14.48 18.41 -1.55
CA VAL A 98 -13.03 18.50 -1.36
C VAL A 98 -12.38 17.17 -1.78
N HIS A 99 -11.49 17.24 -2.76
CA HIS A 99 -10.65 16.12 -3.17
C HIS A 99 -9.37 16.10 -2.35
N LEU A 100 -9.31 15.14 -1.43
CA LEU A 100 -8.13 14.86 -0.63
C LEU A 100 -7.34 13.69 -1.26
N PHE A 101 -6.07 13.93 -1.57
CA PHE A 101 -5.15 12.88 -2.01
C PHE A 101 -4.02 12.72 -1.00
N THR A 102 -3.78 11.49 -0.53
CA THR A 102 -2.63 11.17 0.32
C THR A 102 -1.61 10.40 -0.50
N ALA A 103 -0.47 11.02 -0.80
CA ALA A 103 0.64 10.38 -1.51
C ALA A 103 1.34 9.33 -0.62
N PRO A 104 1.22 8.02 -0.92
CA PRO A 104 1.73 6.97 -0.05
C PRO A 104 3.17 6.57 -0.37
N ILE A 105 3.70 6.99 -1.52
CA ILE A 105 5.00 6.61 -2.03
C ILE A 105 5.64 7.78 -2.77
N GLN A 106 6.96 7.76 -2.88
CA GLN A 106 7.64 8.71 -3.76
C GLN A 106 7.25 8.43 -5.22
N PRO A 107 7.02 9.48 -6.01
CA PRO A 107 6.72 9.38 -7.44
C PRO A 107 7.92 8.81 -8.21
N HIS A 108 7.68 7.73 -8.95
CA HIS A 108 8.59 7.21 -9.97
C HIS A 108 7.85 7.07 -11.29
N ASP A 109 8.49 7.51 -12.37
CA ASP A 109 7.96 7.48 -13.74
C ASP A 109 7.70 6.06 -14.27
N ASP A 110 8.46 5.09 -13.78
CA ASP A 110 8.29 3.66 -14.08
C ASP A 110 7.08 3.01 -13.37
N ASP A 111 6.40 3.70 -12.44
CA ASP A 111 5.22 3.16 -11.77
C ASP A 111 4.04 3.05 -12.75
N GLU A 112 3.37 1.88 -12.79
CA GLU A 112 2.22 1.59 -13.69
C GLU A 112 1.16 2.70 -13.71
N PHE A 113 0.92 3.32 -12.55
CA PHE A 113 -0.08 4.37 -12.36
C PHE A 113 0.51 5.78 -12.22
N TYR A 114 1.73 6.01 -12.70
CA TYR A 114 2.43 7.29 -12.55
C TYR A 114 1.61 8.47 -13.08
N ARG A 115 1.03 8.38 -14.28
CA ARG A 115 0.23 9.47 -14.87
C ARG A 115 -0.99 9.82 -14.01
N GLN A 116 -1.64 8.82 -13.44
CA GLN A 116 -2.77 8.99 -12.54
C GLN A 116 -2.31 9.58 -11.21
N TYR A 117 -1.13 9.21 -10.72
CA TYR A 117 -0.53 9.81 -9.53
C TYR A 117 -0.28 11.31 -9.75
N VAL A 118 0.36 11.69 -10.86
CA VAL A 118 0.59 13.09 -11.24
C VAL A 118 -0.74 13.85 -11.32
N THR A 119 -1.76 13.24 -11.94
CA THR A 119 -3.10 13.81 -12.03
C THR A 119 -3.72 14.03 -10.65
N SER A 120 -3.55 13.07 -9.73
CA SER A 120 -4.06 13.16 -8.36
C SER A 120 -3.38 14.29 -7.60
N VAL A 121 -2.05 14.38 -7.67
CA VAL A 121 -1.26 15.46 -7.05
C VAL A 121 -1.69 16.84 -7.54
N ARG A 122 -1.89 16.99 -8.85
CA ARG A 122 -2.23 18.29 -9.45
C ARG A 122 -3.68 18.72 -9.20
N ARG A 123 -4.61 17.79 -9.03
CA ARG A 123 -6.06 18.08 -8.92
C ARG A 123 -6.59 18.06 -7.50
N ALA A 124 -5.82 17.53 -6.54
CA ALA A 124 -6.21 17.51 -5.15
C ALA A 124 -6.34 18.94 -4.60
N ASP A 125 -7.47 19.21 -3.95
CA ASP A 125 -7.67 20.44 -3.19
C ASP A 125 -6.82 20.41 -1.92
N VAL A 126 -6.68 19.23 -1.32
CA VAL A 126 -5.80 18.96 -0.18
C VAL A 126 -4.88 17.78 -0.51
N LEU A 127 -3.58 18.05 -0.47
CA LEU A 127 -2.53 17.08 -0.71
C LEU A 127 -1.81 16.76 0.61
N ALA A 128 -1.87 15.50 1.01
CA ALA A 128 -1.08 14.98 2.13
C ALA A 128 0.02 14.05 1.61
N ALA A 129 1.09 13.89 2.39
CA ALA A 129 2.14 12.91 2.13
C ALA A 129 2.45 12.07 3.37
N VAL A 130 2.89 10.83 3.17
CA VAL A 130 3.23 9.94 4.30
C VAL A 130 4.60 10.18 4.91
N SER A 131 5.42 11.06 4.32
CA SER A 131 6.72 11.43 4.88
C SER A 131 7.21 12.75 4.31
N HIS A 132 8.17 13.38 5.00
CA HIS A 132 8.85 14.56 4.49
C HIS A 132 9.62 14.27 3.20
N ALA A 133 10.18 13.07 3.03
CA ALA A 133 10.86 12.68 1.79
C ALA A 133 9.89 12.68 0.60
N VAL A 134 8.70 12.10 0.75
CA VAL A 134 7.66 12.13 -0.28
C VAL A 134 7.22 13.57 -0.57
N ALA A 135 7.05 14.39 0.47
CA ALA A 135 6.66 15.79 0.29
C ALA A 135 7.72 16.59 -0.49
N SER A 136 9.01 16.41 -0.16
CA SER A 136 10.12 17.04 -0.88
C SER A 136 10.17 16.60 -2.34
N ASP A 137 9.98 15.31 -2.62
CA ASP A 137 9.99 14.79 -3.99
C ASP A 137 8.81 15.35 -4.82
N ILE A 138 7.61 15.44 -4.23
CA ILE A 138 6.44 16.05 -4.87
C ILE A 138 6.72 17.52 -5.19
N GLN A 139 7.26 18.28 -4.23
CA GLN A 139 7.60 19.69 -4.43
C GLN A 139 8.65 19.85 -5.54
N ALA A 140 9.69 19.03 -5.54
CA ALA A 140 10.76 19.09 -6.54
C ALA A 140 10.28 18.71 -7.94
N GLN A 141 9.47 17.65 -8.07
CA GLN A 141 9.04 17.13 -9.37
C GLN A 141 7.83 17.86 -9.96
N PHE A 142 6.92 18.36 -9.11
CA PHE A 142 5.63 18.90 -9.56
C PHE A 142 5.40 20.36 -9.16
N ALA A 143 6.35 21.00 -8.47
CA ALA A 143 6.22 22.36 -7.94
C ALA A 143 4.95 22.57 -7.09
N ARG A 144 4.44 21.49 -6.47
CA ARG A 144 3.24 21.51 -5.62
C ARG A 144 3.65 21.28 -4.17
N PRO A 145 3.42 22.23 -3.24
CA PRO A 145 3.64 21.98 -1.83
C PRO A 145 2.66 20.91 -1.33
N VAL A 146 3.06 20.19 -0.29
CA VAL A 146 2.16 19.29 0.44
C VAL A 146 1.56 20.07 1.60
N ASP A 147 0.25 19.94 1.81
CA ASP A 147 -0.48 20.68 2.84
C ASP A 147 -0.29 20.06 4.25
N ALA A 148 -0.07 18.74 4.32
CA ALA A 148 0.28 18.06 5.57
C ALA A 148 1.13 16.79 5.35
N VAL A 149 2.06 16.52 6.26
CA VAL A 149 2.79 15.25 6.34
C VAL A 149 2.20 14.41 7.47
N ILE A 150 1.61 13.25 7.13
CA ILE A 150 0.94 12.35 8.06
C ILE A 150 1.54 10.94 7.91
N PRO A 151 2.49 10.56 8.78
CA PRO A 151 3.13 9.25 8.71
C PRO A 151 2.16 8.08 8.86
N SER A 152 2.45 6.98 8.17
CA SER A 152 1.73 5.72 8.38
C SER A 152 1.93 5.22 9.80
N GLY A 153 0.83 4.83 10.45
CA GLY A 153 0.88 4.15 11.75
C GLY A 153 1.34 2.70 11.64
N VAL A 154 1.61 2.10 12.80
CA VAL A 154 1.86 0.67 12.97
C VAL A 154 0.92 0.13 14.04
N ASP A 155 0.37 -1.05 13.83
CA ASP A 155 -0.42 -1.75 14.84
C ASP A 155 0.54 -2.38 15.86
N LEU A 156 0.57 -1.80 17.06
CA LEU A 156 1.47 -2.22 18.13
C LEU A 156 1.00 -3.48 18.86
N GLU A 157 -0.28 -3.82 18.77
CA GLU A 157 -0.80 -5.07 19.31
C GLU A 157 -0.38 -6.23 18.42
N PHE A 158 -0.46 -6.03 17.10
CA PHE A 158 0.00 -7.01 16.12
C PHE A 158 1.53 -7.12 16.11
N PHE A 159 2.27 -6.01 16.05
CA PHE A 159 3.73 -5.97 16.05
C PHE A 159 4.30 -5.84 17.47
N SER A 160 4.01 -6.82 18.33
CA SER A 160 4.49 -6.84 19.72
C SER A 160 5.63 -7.85 19.93
N PRO A 161 6.73 -7.48 20.61
CA PRO A 161 7.75 -8.42 21.07
C PRO A 161 7.21 -9.55 21.95
N THR A 162 6.14 -9.30 22.71
CA THR A 162 5.53 -10.32 23.60
C THR A 162 4.66 -11.31 22.85
N ALA A 163 4.09 -10.90 21.71
CA ALA A 163 3.32 -11.78 20.82
C ALA A 163 4.22 -12.54 19.83
N ALA A 164 5.47 -12.11 19.66
CA ALA A 164 6.42 -12.70 18.74
C ALA A 164 6.79 -14.13 19.17
N ARG A 165 6.63 -15.09 18.25
CA ARG A 165 7.14 -16.44 18.43
C ARG A 165 8.52 -16.55 17.80
N SER A 166 9.49 -17.06 18.54
CA SER A 166 10.82 -17.33 18.00
C SER A 166 10.71 -18.30 16.83
N PRO A 167 11.18 -17.93 15.63
CA PRO A 167 11.18 -18.86 14.51
C PRO A 167 12.18 -19.99 14.79
N ASP A 168 11.84 -21.19 14.36
CA ASP A 168 12.78 -22.31 14.36
C ASP A 168 13.81 -22.10 13.23
N LEU A 169 14.94 -21.47 13.59
CA LEU A 169 15.99 -21.11 12.64
C LEU A 169 16.70 -22.33 12.06
N GLU A 170 16.80 -23.42 12.83
CA GLU A 170 17.43 -24.67 12.38
C GLU A 170 16.60 -25.32 11.29
N LYS A 171 15.28 -25.44 11.51
CA LYS A 171 14.34 -25.93 10.49
C LYS A 171 14.35 -25.06 9.25
N LEU A 172 14.55 -23.76 9.40
CA LEU A 172 14.68 -22.84 8.27
C LEU A 172 16.07 -22.91 7.62
N GLY A 173 17.08 -23.53 8.23
CA GLY A 173 18.46 -23.55 7.75
C GLY A 173 19.14 -22.17 7.81
N ILE A 174 18.75 -21.33 8.76
CA ILE A 174 19.28 -19.98 8.96
C ILE A 174 20.39 -20.04 10.02
N ARG A 175 21.62 -19.68 9.62
CA ARG A 175 22.75 -19.53 10.55
C ARG A 175 22.79 -18.13 11.13
N GLN A 176 23.09 -18.03 12.42
CA GLN A 176 23.29 -16.75 13.10
C GLN A 176 24.75 -16.25 12.92
N PRO A 177 24.98 -14.93 12.87
CA PRO A 177 23.97 -13.87 12.81
C PRO A 177 23.31 -13.79 11.42
N TYR A 178 22.03 -13.38 11.39
CA TYR A 178 21.30 -13.15 10.15
C TYR A 178 20.66 -11.77 10.14
N VAL A 179 20.37 -11.28 8.93
CA VAL A 179 19.63 -10.04 8.69
C VAL A 179 18.36 -10.42 7.93
N LEU A 180 17.21 -9.97 8.43
CA LEU A 180 15.93 -10.18 7.76
C LEU A 180 15.53 -8.94 6.98
N PHE A 181 15.28 -9.12 5.68
CA PHE A 181 14.63 -8.09 4.87
C PHE A 181 13.14 -8.42 4.75
N VAL A 182 12.29 -7.50 5.23
CA VAL A 182 10.84 -7.63 5.14
C VAL A 182 10.34 -6.67 4.07
N GLY A 183 10.00 -7.21 2.90
CA GLY A 183 9.47 -6.42 1.80
C GLY A 183 9.44 -7.18 0.49
N VAL A 184 8.67 -6.66 -0.46
CA VAL A 184 8.65 -7.14 -1.85
C VAL A 184 9.93 -6.70 -2.54
N LEU A 185 10.63 -7.61 -3.23
CA LEU A 185 11.76 -7.25 -4.07
C LEU A 185 11.26 -6.67 -5.38
N THR A 186 11.35 -5.36 -5.48
CA THR A 186 11.16 -4.63 -6.73
C THR A 186 12.47 -3.92 -7.05
N ALA A 187 12.67 -3.49 -8.31
CA ALA A 187 13.85 -2.73 -8.70
C ALA A 187 14.17 -1.58 -7.72
N ARG A 188 13.12 -0.88 -7.25
CA ARG A 188 13.19 0.18 -6.24
C ARG A 188 13.60 -0.28 -4.83
N LYS A 189 13.19 -1.49 -4.41
CA LYS A 189 13.34 -1.98 -3.03
C LYS A 189 14.50 -2.95 -2.86
N THR A 190 15.31 -3.19 -3.89
CA THR A 190 16.43 -4.12 -3.81
C THR A 190 17.52 -3.59 -2.88
N PRO A 191 17.82 -4.27 -1.75
CA PRO A 191 18.85 -3.80 -0.84
C PRO A 191 20.21 -3.83 -1.52
N ARG A 192 20.99 -2.75 -1.42
CA ARG A 192 22.36 -2.72 -1.96
C ARG A 192 23.28 -3.78 -1.34
N CYS A 193 22.98 -4.24 -0.12
CA CYS A 193 23.71 -5.33 0.53
C CYS A 193 23.57 -6.69 -0.19
N VAL A 194 22.52 -6.89 -1.00
CA VAL A 194 22.36 -8.06 -1.88
C VAL A 194 23.40 -8.03 -3.00
N HIS A 195 23.71 -6.86 -3.52
CA HIS A 195 24.75 -6.66 -4.54
C HIS A 195 26.17 -6.75 -3.94
N ALA A 196 26.33 -6.37 -2.67
CA ALA A 196 27.60 -6.42 -1.95
C ALA A 196 27.97 -7.82 -1.40
N GLY A 197 27.29 -8.88 -1.84
CA GLY A 197 27.40 -10.28 -1.40
C GLY A 197 28.76 -10.98 -1.61
N ARG A 198 29.87 -10.25 -1.57
CA ARG A 198 31.23 -10.81 -1.48
C ARG A 198 31.86 -10.66 -0.09
N ARG A 199 31.30 -9.89 0.87
CA ARG A 199 31.99 -9.62 2.16
C ARG A 199 31.17 -9.76 3.45
N LEU A 200 29.85 -9.93 3.41
CA LEU A 200 29.05 -10.16 4.61
C LEU A 200 28.69 -11.63 4.73
N PHE A 201 29.22 -12.30 5.75
CA PHE A 201 28.85 -13.67 6.16
C PHE A 201 27.41 -13.78 6.73
N ALA A 202 26.54 -12.81 6.44
CA ALA A 202 25.15 -12.82 6.89
C ALA A 202 24.28 -13.52 5.83
N THR A 203 23.57 -14.57 6.24
CA THR A 203 22.53 -15.17 5.39
C THR A 203 21.42 -14.13 5.19
N VAL A 204 21.32 -13.55 3.99
CA VAL A 204 20.23 -12.63 3.64
C VAL A 204 19.06 -13.47 3.12
N ARG A 205 17.91 -13.38 3.79
CA ARG A 205 16.68 -14.03 3.35
C ARG A 205 15.59 -13.02 3.05
N PHE A 206 14.75 -13.38 2.08
CA PHE A 206 13.66 -12.54 1.59
C PHE A 206 12.32 -13.23 1.85
N CYS A 207 11.34 -12.46 2.32
CA CYS A 207 9.96 -12.92 2.44
C CYS A 207 9.12 -12.30 1.31
N TYR A 208 8.60 -13.14 0.41
CA TYR A 208 7.64 -12.75 -0.62
C TYR A 208 6.28 -13.31 -0.24
N GLY A 209 5.30 -12.46 0.09
CA GLY A 209 3.93 -12.89 0.42
C GLY A 209 3.88 -14.13 1.30
N TRP A 210 4.24 -14.01 2.58
CA TRP A 210 4.29 -15.11 3.57
C TRP A 210 5.11 -16.36 3.17
N ARG A 211 5.88 -16.35 2.07
CA ARG A 211 6.81 -17.42 1.69
C ARG A 211 8.25 -16.93 1.77
N LEU A 212 9.07 -17.73 2.43
CA LEU A 212 10.49 -17.46 2.68
C LEU A 212 11.32 -18.02 1.50
N LEU A 213 12.04 -17.17 0.77
CA LEU A 213 12.90 -17.57 -0.33
C LEU A 213 14.38 -17.60 0.09
N HIS A 214 15.07 -18.65 -0.36
CA HIS A 214 16.48 -18.87 -0.10
C HIS A 214 17.34 -18.31 -1.23
N ALA A 215 18.38 -17.56 -0.88
CA ALA A 215 19.49 -17.26 -1.79
C ALA A 215 20.77 -17.83 -1.18
N SER A 216 21.14 -19.06 -1.55
CA SER A 216 22.48 -19.60 -1.32
C SER A 216 23.12 -19.96 -2.64
N ARG A 217 24.39 -19.62 -2.83
CA ARG A 217 25.18 -20.25 -3.89
C ARG A 217 25.37 -21.72 -3.56
N GLY A 218 24.83 -22.60 -4.39
CA GLY A 218 25.20 -24.02 -4.39
C GLY A 218 24.03 -24.95 -4.71
N ARG A 219 24.05 -25.44 -5.96
CA ARG A 219 23.31 -26.56 -6.58
C ARG A 219 21.86 -26.30 -7.04
N ASP A 220 21.69 -26.60 -8.33
CA ASP A 220 20.46 -26.67 -9.09
C ASP A 220 19.32 -27.33 -8.33
N VAL A 221 18.19 -26.63 -8.29
CA VAL A 221 16.88 -27.27 -8.24
C VAL A 221 16.08 -26.66 -9.38
N SER A 222 16.01 -27.42 -10.47
CA SER A 222 15.09 -27.20 -11.57
C SER A 222 13.66 -27.37 -11.04
N GLN A 223 12.80 -26.36 -11.23
CA GLN A 223 11.52 -26.47 -11.93
C GLN A 223 10.67 -25.18 -11.77
N GLY A 224 10.22 -24.66 -12.92
CA GLY A 224 8.97 -23.91 -13.06
C GLY A 224 9.02 -22.39 -12.91
N SER A 225 9.22 -21.69 -14.03
CA SER A 225 8.89 -20.27 -14.32
C SER A 225 9.43 -19.13 -13.44
N THR A 226 10.11 -19.37 -12.32
CA THR A 226 10.74 -18.32 -11.47
C THR A 226 12.21 -18.04 -11.80
N GLY A 227 12.86 -18.88 -12.62
CA GLY A 227 14.31 -18.85 -12.83
C GLY A 227 14.85 -17.63 -13.59
N ALA A 228 14.05 -17.06 -14.50
CA ALA A 228 14.50 -15.94 -15.34
C ALA A 228 14.65 -14.62 -14.53
N PHE A 229 13.70 -14.35 -13.63
CA PHE A 229 13.70 -13.13 -12.82
C PHE A 229 14.82 -13.14 -11.76
N GLN A 230 15.13 -14.32 -11.23
CA GLN A 230 16.15 -14.50 -10.19
C GLN A 230 17.58 -14.31 -10.74
N ARG A 231 17.84 -14.69 -12.00
CA ARG A 231 19.15 -14.47 -12.64
C ARG A 231 19.39 -13.01 -13.02
N GLN A 232 18.36 -12.34 -13.52
CA GLN A 232 18.43 -10.92 -13.91
C GLN A 232 18.64 -10.01 -12.69
N ALA A 233 17.99 -10.32 -11.56
CA ALA A 233 18.19 -9.61 -10.29
C ALA A 233 19.58 -9.86 -9.66
N LEU A 234 20.29 -10.91 -10.08
CA LEU A 234 21.62 -11.29 -9.56
C LEU A 234 22.77 -10.96 -10.51
N GLY A 235 22.51 -10.34 -11.66
CA GLY A 235 23.55 -9.99 -12.65
C GLY A 235 24.30 -11.20 -13.21
N LEU A 236 23.64 -12.37 -13.28
CA LEU A 236 24.24 -13.59 -13.85
C LEU A 236 24.01 -13.62 -15.37
N PRO A 237 25.00 -14.05 -16.18
CA PRO A 237 24.82 -14.17 -17.63
C PRO A 237 23.72 -15.17 -17.97
N ALA A 238 23.01 -14.92 -19.08
CA ALA A 238 22.10 -15.89 -19.67
C ALA A 238 22.90 -17.15 -20.03
N SER A 239 22.39 -18.32 -19.66
CA SER A 239 22.96 -19.59 -20.12
C SER A 239 22.43 -19.87 -21.52
N ASP A 240 23.34 -20.11 -22.45
CA ASP A 240 23.06 -20.75 -23.74
C ASP A 240 22.41 -22.14 -23.58
#